data_AF-A0A8T5GTY7-F1
#
_entry.id   AF-A0A8T5GTY7-F1
#
_cell.length_a   1.000
_cell.length_b   1.000
_cell.length_c   1.000
_cell.angle_alpha   90.00
_cell.angle_beta   90.00
_cell.angle_gamma   90.00
#
_symmetry.space_group_name_H-M   'P 1'
#
loop_
_entity.id
_entity.type
_entity.pdbx_description
1 polymer ?
#
loop_
_entity_poly.entity_id
_entity_poly.type
_entity_poly.pdbx_seq_one_letter_code
_entity_poly.pdbx_strand_id
1 'polypeptide(L)'
;MGRTVPTWRMRIEDELRALEPFRRALPSTEKRLFDELLTGVRNRRTAGGMLPSHEVWKPMLLSMIVEVMAQNQHLQRRIEALEHNGLGGHERDDS
;
A
#
# COMPACT_ATOMS: atom_id res chain seq x y z
N MET A 1 -20.70 -15.56 29.46
CA MET A 1 -20.49 -15.91 28.04
C MET A 1 -19.22 -15.22 27.57
N GLY A 2 -18.18 -16.00 27.26
CA GLY A 2 -16.85 -15.48 26.94
C GLY A 2 -16.88 -14.59 25.70
N ARG A 3 -16.33 -13.39 25.79
CA ARG A 3 -16.18 -12.48 24.64
C ARG A 3 -15.21 -13.14 23.65
N THR A 4 -15.69 -13.44 22.45
CA THR A 4 -14.84 -13.89 21.34
C THR A 4 -13.69 -12.89 21.12
N VAL A 5 -12.45 -13.38 21.10
CA VAL A 5 -11.29 -12.55 20.81
C VAL A 5 -11.41 -12.05 19.35
N PRO A 6 -11.39 -10.73 19.09
CA PRO A 6 -11.53 -10.22 17.73
C PRO A 6 -10.42 -10.76 16.86
N THR A 7 -10.77 -11.26 15.67
CA THR A 7 -9.78 -11.71 14.69
C THR A 7 -8.91 -10.55 14.23
N TRP A 8 -7.71 -10.86 13.75
CA TRP A 8 -6.81 -9.87 13.17
C TRP A 8 -7.48 -9.01 12.08
N ARG A 9 -8.28 -9.64 11.23
CA ARG A 9 -9.07 -8.96 10.19
C ARG A 9 -10.02 -7.93 10.79
N MET A 10 -10.75 -8.27 11.85
CA MET A 10 -11.70 -7.35 12.48
C MET A 10 -10.99 -6.12 13.03
N ARG A 11 -9.86 -6.34 13.71
CA ARG A 11 -9.06 -5.26 14.31
C ARG A 11 -8.52 -4.29 13.25
N ILE A 12 -8.01 -4.81 12.13
CA ILE A 12 -7.57 -3.97 11.01
C ILE A 12 -8.74 -3.14 10.48
N GLU A 13 -9.91 -3.73 10.25
CA GLU A 13 -11.05 -2.95 9.75
C GLU A 13 -11.52 -1.88 10.73
N ASP A 14 -11.45 -2.14 12.03
CA ASP A 14 -11.77 -1.15 13.06
C ASP A 14 -10.78 0.02 13.03
N GLU A 15 -9.48 -0.25 12.92
CA GLU A 15 -8.47 0.80 12.77
C GLU A 15 -8.59 1.56 11.45
N LEU A 16 -8.84 0.87 10.34
CA LEU A 16 -9.06 1.53 9.04
C LEU A 16 -10.29 2.44 9.08
N ARG A 17 -11.35 2.06 9.80
CA ARG A 17 -12.52 2.92 10.04
C ARG A 17 -12.19 4.11 10.92
N ALA A 18 -11.34 3.95 11.92
CA ALA A 18 -10.88 5.04 12.79
C ALA A 18 -10.11 6.13 12.02
N LEU A 19 -9.55 5.81 10.86
CA LEU A 19 -8.86 6.76 9.98
C LEU A 19 -9.79 7.60 9.09
N GLU A 20 -11.10 7.33 9.04
CA GLU A 20 -12.03 8.07 8.18
C GLU A 20 -12.07 9.59 8.46
N PRO A 21 -12.00 10.09 9.71
CA PRO A 21 -11.89 11.52 9.97
C PRO A 21 -10.62 12.14 9.35
N PHE A 22 -9.49 11.45 9.45
CA PHE A 22 -8.23 11.88 8.83
C PHE A 22 -8.37 11.93 7.31
N ARG A 23 -8.88 10.84 6.71
CA ARG A 23 -9.17 10.78 5.26
C ARG A 23 -10.05 11.93 4.80
N ARG A 24 -11.09 12.27 5.57
CA ARG A 24 -12.02 13.37 5.22
C ARG A 24 -11.33 14.73 5.19
N ALA A 25 -10.35 14.96 6.06
CA ALA A 25 -9.59 16.20 6.15
C ALA A 25 -8.57 16.40 5.02
N LEU A 26 -8.18 15.33 4.31
CA LEU A 26 -7.23 15.43 3.20
C LEU A 26 -7.83 16.14 1.97
N PRO A 27 -7.01 16.79 1.11
CA PRO A 27 -7.39 17.19 -0.25
C PRO A 27 -7.81 15.99 -1.11
N SER A 28 -8.61 16.22 -2.15
CA SER A 28 -9.09 15.15 -3.06
C SER A 28 -7.96 14.36 -3.73
N THR A 29 -6.85 15.03 -4.07
CA THR A 29 -5.64 14.42 -4.62
C THR A 29 -4.99 13.43 -3.65
N GLU A 30 -4.92 13.80 -2.37
CA GLU A 30 -4.32 12.98 -1.32
C GLU A 30 -5.25 11.87 -0.82
N LYS A 31 -6.58 12.06 -0.87
CA LYS A 31 -7.55 11.01 -0.52
C LYS A 31 -7.32 9.74 -1.34
N ARG A 32 -7.08 9.90 -2.65
CA ARG A 32 -6.82 8.75 -3.53
C ARG A 32 -5.53 8.01 -3.15
N LEU A 33 -4.45 8.76 -2.88
CA LEU A 33 -3.18 8.17 -2.43
C LEU A 33 -3.36 7.44 -1.09
N PHE A 34 -4.13 8.02 -0.18
CA PHE A 34 -4.45 7.40 1.10
C PHE A 34 -5.26 6.11 0.94
N ASP A 35 -6.26 6.09 0.04
CA ASP A 35 -7.06 4.90 -0.25
C ASP A 35 -6.22 3.74 -0.83
N GLU A 36 -5.22 4.06 -1.64
CA GLU A 36 -4.24 3.10 -2.15
C GLU A 36 -3.39 2.52 -1.01
N LEU A 37 -2.90 3.35 -0.08
CA LEU A 37 -2.18 2.90 1.11
C LEU A 37 -3.04 1.93 1.96
N LEU A 38 -4.30 2.26 2.18
CA LEU A 38 -5.21 1.39 2.94
C LEU A 38 -5.44 0.06 2.22
N THR A 39 -5.47 0.06 0.89
CA THR A 39 -5.56 -1.17 0.10
C THR A 39 -4.32 -2.05 0.28
N GLY A 40 -3.12 -1.45 0.38
CA GLY A 40 -1.90 -2.14 0.72
C GLY A 40 -1.94 -2.88 2.07
N VAL A 41 -2.58 -2.28 3.08
CA VAL A 41 -2.86 -2.93 4.38
C VAL A 41 -3.79 -4.14 4.19
N ARG A 42 -4.85 -3.98 3.40
CA ARG A 42 -5.84 -5.04 3.15
C ARG A 42 -5.23 -6.25 2.43
N ASN A 43 -4.32 -6.01 1.49
CA ASN A 43 -3.64 -7.05 0.73
C ASN A 43 -2.67 -7.89 1.59
N ARG A 44 -2.14 -7.31 2.67
CA ARG A 44 -1.17 -7.94 3.57
C ARG A 44 -1.78 -8.41 4.90
N ARG A 45 -3.11 -8.51 4.97
CA ARG A 45 -3.87 -8.95 6.15
C ARG A 45 -3.40 -10.29 6.71
N THR A 46 -2.94 -11.22 5.89
CA THR A 46 -2.44 -12.54 6.34
C THR A 46 -1.11 -12.45 7.08
N ALA A 47 -0.24 -11.51 6.71
CA ALA A 47 1.06 -11.32 7.35
C ALA A 47 0.94 -10.74 8.78
N GLY A 48 -0.04 -9.87 9.03
CA GLY A 48 -0.22 -9.27 10.35
C GLY A 48 -0.75 -10.24 11.42
N GLY A 49 -1.36 -11.36 11.03
CA GLY A 49 -1.73 -12.44 11.96
C GLY A 49 -0.54 -13.13 12.62
N MET A 50 0.68 -12.88 12.15
CA MET A 50 1.93 -13.41 12.67
C MET A 50 2.57 -12.52 13.75
N LEU A 51 2.09 -11.29 13.94
CA LEU A 51 2.62 -10.36 14.95
C LEU A 51 1.78 -10.42 16.24
N PRO A 52 2.41 -10.32 17.44
CA PRO A 52 1.71 -10.39 18.71
C PRO A 52 0.57 -9.37 18.79
N SER A 53 -0.60 -9.88 19.20
CA SER A 53 -1.92 -9.29 19.06
C SER A 53 -2.19 -7.94 19.74
N HIS A 54 -1.22 -7.27 20.36
CA HIS A 54 -1.49 -6.05 21.14
C HIS A 54 -1.32 -4.75 20.33
N GLU A 55 -0.61 -4.78 19.21
CA GLU A 55 -0.28 -3.55 18.48
C GLU A 55 -0.62 -3.67 16.99
N VAL A 56 -1.82 -3.23 16.62
CA VAL A 56 -2.35 -3.31 15.24
C VAL A 56 -1.64 -2.32 14.32
N TRP A 57 -1.20 -1.18 14.87
CA TRP A 57 -0.65 -0.08 14.10
C TRP A 57 0.69 -0.39 13.43
N LYS A 58 1.59 -1.13 14.11
CA LYS A 58 2.91 -1.52 13.56
C LYS A 58 2.80 -2.27 12.22
N PRO A 59 2.09 -3.40 12.12
CA PRO A 59 1.92 -4.09 10.84
C PRO A 59 1.10 -3.29 9.82
N MET A 60 0.18 -2.43 10.24
CA MET A 60 -0.53 -1.54 9.32
C MET A 60 0.45 -0.56 8.65
N LEU A 61 1.26 0.14 9.44
CA LEU A 61 2.28 1.06 8.91
C LEU A 61 3.30 0.35 8.04
N LEU A 62 3.81 -0.81 8.47
CA LEU A 62 4.72 -1.62 7.65
C LEU A 62 4.07 -2.01 6.30
N SER A 63 2.79 -2.37 6.31
CA SER A 63 2.07 -2.72 5.08
C SER A 63 1.90 -1.51 4.15
N MET A 64 1.66 -0.31 4.70
CA MET A 64 1.59 0.93 3.93
C MET A 64 2.96 1.29 3.32
N ILE A 65 4.04 1.17 4.09
CA ILE A 65 5.41 1.42 3.61
C ILE A 65 5.77 0.44 2.48
N VAL A 66 5.48 -0.85 2.64
CA VAL A 66 5.72 -1.86 1.61
C VAL A 66 4.90 -1.57 0.36
N GLU A 67 3.68 -1.04 0.48
CA GLU A 67 2.88 -0.61 -0.67
C GLU A 67 3.58 0.53 -1.44
N VAL A 68 4.07 1.55 -0.75
CA VAL A 68 4.82 2.66 -1.37
C VAL A 68 6.09 2.15 -2.06
N MET A 69 6.84 1.26 -1.41
CA MET A 69 8.05 0.67 -2.01
C MET A 69 7.72 -0.14 -3.28
N ALA A 70 6.63 -0.91 -3.27
CA ALA A 70 6.18 -1.67 -4.43
C ALA A 70 5.76 -0.76 -5.59
N GLN A 71 5.03 0.32 -5.30
CA GLN A 71 4.66 1.33 -6.29
C GLN A 71 5.90 2.02 -6.88
N ASN A 72 6.87 2.39 -6.04
CA ASN A 72 8.13 3.00 -6.48
C ASN A 72 8.92 2.05 -7.40
N GLN A 73 9.09 0.79 -7.01
CA GLN A 73 9.77 -0.22 -7.83
C GLN A 73 9.05 -0.49 -9.15
N HIS A 74 7.71 -0.39 -9.17
CA HIS A 74 6.94 -0.51 -10.41
C HIS A 74 7.20 0.67 -11.35
N LEU A 75 7.21 1.91 -10.82
CA LEU A 75 7.52 3.10 -11.61
C LEU A 75 8.95 3.06 -12.14
N GLN A 76 9.93 2.71 -11.30
CA GLN A 76 11.33 2.58 -11.69
C GLN A 76 11.51 1.62 -12.87
N ARG A 77 10.92 0.42 -12.79
CA ARG A 77 10.95 -0.56 -13.89
C ARG A 77 10.30 -0.05 -15.18
N ARG A 78 9.23 0.75 -15.07
CA ARG A 78 8.57 1.34 -16.23
C ARG A 78 9.45 2.40 -16.90
N ILE A 79 10.13 3.21 -16.10
CA ILE A 79 11.07 4.22 -16.60
C ILE A 79 12.23 3.51 -17.32
N GLU A 80 12.86 2.52 -16.69
CA GLU A 80 13.95 1.74 -17.29
C GLU A 80 13.54 1.09 -18.62
N ALA A 81 12.33 0.51 -18.68
CA ALA A 81 11.81 -0.07 -19.92
C ALA A 81 11.57 0.97 -21.02
N LEU A 82 11.08 2.17 -20.68
CA LEU A 82 10.87 3.25 -21.63
C LEU A 82 12.19 3.84 -22.13
N GLU A 83 13.18 4.01 -21.25
CA GLU A 83 14.52 4.47 -21.60
C GLU A 83 15.23 3.48 -22.51
N HIS A 84 15.18 2.17 -22.19
CA HIS A 84 15.75 1.12 -23.03
C HIS A 84 15.08 1.06 -24.42
N ASN A 85 13.77 1.24 -24.49
CA ASN A 85 13.04 1.24 -25.76
C ASN A 85 13.25 2.53 -26.56
N GLY A 86 13.45 3.68 -25.90
CA GLY A 86 13.79 4.95 -26.53
C GLY A 86 15.19 4.98 -27.14
N LEU A 87 16.16 4.33 -26.50
CA LEU A 87 17.53 4.21 -27.01
C LEU A 87 17.63 3.25 -28.21
N GLY A 88 16.83 2.17 -28.25
CA GLY A 88 16.80 1.22 -29.38
C GLY A 88 16.04 1.69 -30.62
N GLY A 89 15.38 2.85 -30.57
CA GLY A 89 14.67 3.48 -31.69
C GLY A 89 15.50 4.49 -32.49
N HIS A 90 16.62 4.97 -31.94
CA HIS A 90 17.46 5.98 -32.60
C HIS A 90 18.52 5.37 -33.54
N GLU A 91 18.85 4.08 -33.41
CA GLU A 91 19.86 3.37 -34.23
C GLU A 91 19.31 2.76 -35.54
N ARG A 92 18.04 3.01 -35.93
CA ARG A 92 17.43 2.38 -37.12
C ARG A 92 17.09 3.33 -38.27
N ASP A 93 17.50 4.60 -38.20
CA ASP A 93 17.18 5.60 -39.23
C ASP A 93 18.41 6.09 -40.03
N ASP A 94 19.60 5.57 -39.74
CA ASP A 94 20.83 5.84 -40.51
C ASP A 94 21.33 4.55 -41.20
N SER A 95 20.66 4.11 -42.27
CA SER A 95 21.20 3.15 -43.27
C SER A 95 20.41 3.18 -44.58
#